data_AF-A0A6L6DP99-F1
#
_entry.id   AF-A0A6L6DP99-F1
#
_cell.length_a   1.000
_cell.length_b   1.000
_cell.length_c   1.000
_cell.angle_alpha   90.00
_cell.angle_beta   90.00
_cell.angle_gamma   90.00
#
_symmetry.space_group_name_H-M   'P 1'
#
loop_
_entity.id
_entity.type
_entity.pdbx_description
1 polymer ?
#
loop_
_entity_poly.entity_id
_entity_poly.type
_entity_poly.pdbx_seq_one_letter_code
_entity_poly.pdbx_strand_id
1 'polypeptide(L)' 'MARVKRGVHAAKKRRTTLERAAGYRGQRSRLFSKAKEQVTHSLVYAF' A
#
# COMPACT_ATOMS: atom_id res chain seq x y z
N MET A 1 -17.73 -17.44 18.23
CA MET A 1 -17.27 -16.43 17.26
C MET A 1 -17.06 -17.08 15.89
N ALA A 2 -17.56 -16.48 14.81
CA ALA A 2 -17.38 -17.03 13.46
C ALA A 2 -15.99 -16.70 12.89
N ARG A 3 -15.34 -17.66 12.23
CA ARG A 3 -14.05 -17.47 11.54
C ARG A 3 -14.28 -16.79 10.18
N VAL A 4 -13.80 -15.56 10.03
CA VAL A 4 -13.90 -14.80 8.76
C VAL A 4 -12.56 -14.81 8.01
N LYS A 5 -12.58 -15.12 6.71
CA LYS A 5 -11.38 -15.14 5.85
C LYS A 5 -10.91 -13.71 5.55
N ARG A 6 -9.62 -13.41 5.78
CA ARG A 6 -9.03 -12.07 5.55
C ARG A 6 -8.55 -11.79 4.11
N GLY A 7 -8.55 -12.80 3.23
CA GLY A 7 -7.89 -12.73 1.93
C GLY A 7 -8.33 -11.54 1.06
N VAL A 8 -9.65 -11.36 0.89
CA VAL A 8 -10.21 -10.31 0.03
C VAL A 8 -9.91 -8.92 0.57
N HIS A 9 -10.12 -8.69 1.87
CA HIS A 9 -9.86 -7.37 2.47
C HIS A 9 -8.37 -7.01 2.44
N ALA A 10 -7.48 -7.98 2.65
CA ALA A 10 -6.04 -7.76 2.54
C ALA A 10 -5.61 -7.41 1.11
N ALA A 11 -6.17 -8.09 0.10
CA ALA A 11 -5.90 -7.81 -1.30
C ALA A 11 -6.37 -6.41 -1.72
N LYS A 12 -7.58 -6.00 -1.28
CA LYS A 12 -8.13 -4.66 -1.52
C LYS A 12 -7.18 -3.56 -0.99
N LYS A 13 -6.73 -3.68 0.26
CA LYS A 13 -5.73 -2.77 0.88
C LYS A 13 -4.43 -2.69 0.09
N ARG A 14 -3.92 -3.84 -0.37
CA ARG A 14 -2.65 -3.91 -1.09
C ARG A 14 -2.73 -3.21 -2.44
N ARG A 15 -3.83 -3.41 -3.17
CA ARG A 15 -4.08 -2.80 -4.48
C ARG A 15 -4.06 -1.27 -4.39
N THR A 16 -4.87 -0.71 -3.49
CA THR A 16 -4.99 0.76 -3.36
C THR A 16 -3.67 1.44 -2.95
N THR A 17 -2.85 0.78 -2.14
CA THR A 17 -1.53 1.33 -1.73
C THR A 17 -0.55 1.32 -2.90
N LEU A 18 -0.53 0.26 -3.71
CA LEU A 18 0.37 0.15 -4.86
C LEU A 18 -0.06 1.08 -6.02
N GLU A 19 -1.36 1.29 -6.21
CA GLU A 19 -1.89 2.28 -7.16
C GLU A 19 -1.41 3.69 -6.82
N ARG A 20 -1.48 4.08 -5.53
CA ARG A 20 -0.96 5.38 -5.07
C ARG A 20 0.56 5.52 -5.18
N ALA A 21 1.27 4.41 -5.09
CA ALA A 21 2.73 4.36 -5.18
C ALA A 21 3.25 4.22 -6.63
N ALA A 22 2.36 4.22 -7.62
CA ALA A 22 2.73 4.17 -9.03
C ALA A 22 3.63 5.36 -9.39
N GLY A 23 4.70 5.09 -10.12
CA GLY A 23 5.71 6.10 -10.48
C GLY A 23 6.89 6.22 -9.52
N TYR A 24 6.84 5.65 -8.30
CA TYR A 24 8.03 5.62 -7.44
C TYR A 24 9.11 4.67 -7.96
N ARG A 25 10.38 5.06 -7.75
CA ARG A 25 11.54 4.31 -8.25
C ARG A 25 11.80 3.03 -7.44
N GLY A 26 12.04 1.93 -8.15
CA GLY A 26 12.56 0.68 -7.58
C GLY A 26 11.55 -0.04 -6.68
N GLN A 27 11.99 -0.45 -5.49
CA GLN A 27 11.17 -1.24 -4.57
C GLN A 27 9.92 -0.49 -4.07
N ARG A 28 9.94 0.84 -4.11
CA ARG A 28 8.88 1.72 -3.59
C ARG A 28 7.57 1.65 -4.40
N SER A 29 7.59 1.14 -5.63
CA SER A 29 6.40 0.89 -6.46
C SER A 29 6.00 -0.58 -6.55
N ARG A 30 6.81 -1.51 -6.02
CA ARG A 30 6.62 -2.97 -6.19
C ARG A 30 6.31 -3.70 -4.88
N LEU A 31 6.99 -3.36 -3.79
CA LEU A 31 6.84 -4.02 -2.50
C LEU A 31 5.85 -3.27 -1.62
N PHE A 32 4.80 -3.95 -1.15
CA PHE A 32 3.74 -3.31 -0.35
C PHE A 32 4.29 -2.57 0.89
N SER A 33 5.23 -3.17 1.62
CA SER A 33 5.80 -2.53 2.82
C SER A 33 6.52 -1.22 2.48
N LYS A 34 7.34 -1.21 1.42
CA LYS A 34 8.08 -0.03 0.96
C LYS A 34 7.19 1.02 0.31
N ALA A 35 6.17 0.59 -0.44
CA ALA A 35 5.16 1.48 -0.99
C ALA A 35 4.39 2.18 0.13
N LYS A 36 3.99 1.45 1.18
CA LYS A 36 3.27 2.02 2.32
C LYS A 36 4.10 3.07 3.07
N GLU A 37 5.38 2.76 3.34
CA GLU A 37 6.34 3.71 3.94
C GLU A 37 6.45 4.98 3.08
N GLN A 38 6.73 4.82 1.79
CA GLN A 38 6.92 5.95 0.87
C GLN A 38 5.66 6.81 0.72
N VAL A 39 4.48 6.20 0.54
CA VAL A 39 3.21 6.94 0.43
C VAL A 39 2.94 7.75 1.71
N THR A 40 3.28 7.21 2.88
CA THR A 40 3.09 7.93 4.16
C THR A 40 3.94 9.20 4.19
N HIS A 41 5.22 9.11 3.80
CA HIS A 41 6.09 10.29 3.72
C HIS A 41 5.64 11.28 2.66
N SER A 42 5.24 10.81 1.48
CA SER A 42 4.78 11.69 0.41
C SER A 42 3.49 12.42 0.75
N LEU A 43 2.58 11.79 1.52
CA LEU A 43 1.40 12.49 2.03
C LEU A 43 1.79 13.55 3.07
N VAL A 44 2.73 13.25 3.97
CA VAL A 44 3.22 14.24 4.95
C VAL A 44 3.93 15.42 4.28
N TYR A 45 4.66 15.21 3.18
CA TYR A 45 5.32 16.30 2.47
C TYR A 45 4.38 17.12 1.58
N ALA A 46 3.20 16.59 1.25
CA ALA A 46 2.23 17.28 0.40
C ALA A 46 1.35 18.29 1.16
N PHE A 47 1.38 18.25 2.49
CA PHE A 47 0.64 19.13 3.40
C PHE A 47 1.62 19.86 4.33
#